data_AF-A0A965PVG5-F1
#
_entry.id   AF-A0A965PVG5-F1
#
_cell.length_a   1.000
_cell.length_b   1.000
_cell.length_c   1.000
_cell.angle_alpha   90.00
_cell.angle_beta   90.00
_cell.angle_gamma   90.00
#
_symmetry.space_group_name_H-M   'P 1'
#
loop_
_entity.id
_entity.type
_entity.pdbx_description
1 polymer ?
#
loop_
_entity_poly.entity_id
_entity_poly.type
_entity_poly.pdbx_seq_one_letter_code
_entity_poly.pdbx_strand_id
1 'polypeptide(L)'
;VVGYSSFGSYTGNGSSDGVFVYTGFRPRFIFYKPTNRAATDWVMWDTARNSYNISSNYLLANSAAAEGSIGTIDILSNGFKLRTSSLGNNGSGDEIVYAAWAESPFNYARAR
;
A
#
# COMPACT_ATOMS: atom_id res chain seq x y z
N VAL A 1 -5.05 -17.49 -7.46
CA VAL A 1 -5.87 -17.94 -6.30
C VAL A 1 -6.76 -16.79 -5.89
N VAL A 2 -8.06 -17.00 -5.78
CA VAL A 2 -8.99 -15.94 -5.32
C VAL A 2 -8.57 -15.49 -3.93
N GLY A 3 -8.47 -14.18 -3.69
CA GLY A 3 -8.04 -13.64 -2.40
C GLY A 3 -6.54 -13.65 -2.13
N TYR A 4 -5.70 -14.06 -3.10
CA TYR A 4 -4.24 -14.00 -2.94
C TYR A 4 -3.64 -12.65 -3.32
N SER A 5 -4.18 -11.98 -4.33
CA SER A 5 -3.65 -10.74 -4.86
C SER A 5 -4.75 -9.79 -5.30
N SER A 6 -4.55 -8.50 -5.11
CA SER A 6 -5.44 -7.42 -5.56
C SER A 6 -4.63 -6.40 -6.33
N PHE A 7 -5.15 -5.99 -7.49
CA PHE A 7 -4.55 -4.97 -8.35
C PHE A 7 -5.63 -3.94 -8.69
N GLY A 8 -5.23 -2.68 -8.76
CA GLY A 8 -6.16 -1.62 -9.10
C GLY A 8 -5.50 -0.26 -9.05
N SER A 9 -6.31 0.77 -8.89
CA SER A 9 -5.85 2.13 -8.73
C SER A 9 -6.63 2.86 -7.64
N TYR A 10 -6.05 3.96 -7.18
CA TYR A 10 -6.73 4.93 -6.33
C TYR A 10 -6.29 6.35 -6.71
N THR A 11 -7.13 7.33 -6.37
CA THR A 11 -6.82 8.75 -6.55
C THR A 11 -6.53 9.36 -5.18
N GLY A 12 -5.35 9.95 -5.01
CA GLY A 12 -4.94 10.58 -3.76
C GLY A 12 -5.84 11.76 -3.37
N ASN A 13 -6.04 11.93 -2.06
CA ASN A 13 -6.94 12.94 -1.50
C ASN A 13 -6.22 14.11 -0.79
N GLY A 14 -4.89 14.08 -0.70
CA GLY A 14 -4.09 15.12 -0.06
C GLY A 14 -4.24 15.22 1.47
N SER A 15 -4.86 14.23 2.11
CA SER A 15 -5.12 14.21 3.56
C SER A 15 -4.22 13.21 4.29
N SER A 16 -3.82 13.52 5.52
CA SER A 16 -3.18 12.54 6.42
C SER A 16 -4.17 11.48 6.92
N ASP A 17 -5.48 11.75 6.87
CA ASP A 17 -6.51 10.72 6.87
C ASP A 17 -6.75 10.27 5.43
N GLY A 18 -5.77 9.57 4.89
CA GLY A 18 -5.65 9.29 3.48
C GLY A 18 -6.65 8.25 2.97
N VAL A 19 -6.52 7.94 1.68
CA VAL A 19 -7.40 6.99 1.02
C VAL A 19 -7.26 5.60 1.63
N PHE A 20 -8.40 4.95 1.88
CA PHE A 20 -8.48 3.54 2.20
C PHE A 20 -8.69 2.72 0.92
N VAL A 21 -7.84 1.72 0.71
CA VAL A 21 -7.91 0.81 -0.43
C VAL A 21 -8.31 -0.57 0.07
N TYR A 22 -9.49 -1.01 -0.33
CA TYR A 22 -10.00 -2.34 -0.02
C TYR A 22 -9.37 -3.39 -0.94
N THR A 23 -8.81 -4.45 -0.36
CA THR A 23 -8.20 -5.58 -1.11
C THR A 23 -8.88 -6.92 -0.80
N GLY A 24 -9.74 -6.96 0.23
CA GLY A 24 -10.44 -8.18 0.64
C GLY A 24 -9.62 -9.12 1.54
N PHE A 25 -8.38 -8.76 1.86
CA PHE A 25 -7.49 -9.52 2.74
C PHE A 25 -6.56 -8.56 3.49
N ARG A 26 -5.80 -9.07 4.47
CA ARG A 26 -4.68 -8.34 5.07
C ARG A 26 -3.46 -8.44 4.15
N PRO A 27 -2.95 -7.33 3.59
CA PRO A 27 -1.79 -7.39 2.71
C PRO A 27 -0.51 -7.74 3.49
N ARG A 28 0.30 -8.65 2.95
CA ARG A 28 1.67 -8.93 3.38
C ARG A 28 2.69 -8.01 2.74
N PHE A 29 2.40 -7.66 1.49
CA PHE A 29 3.22 -6.89 0.59
C PHE A 29 2.31 -6.00 -0.25
N ILE A 30 2.68 -4.73 -0.38
CA ILE A 30 1.97 -3.73 -1.16
C ILE A 30 3.03 -2.99 -1.98
N PHE A 31 2.82 -2.94 -3.28
CA PHE A 31 3.56 -2.07 -4.20
C PHE A 31 2.58 -1.03 -4.72
N TYR A 32 3.00 0.23 -4.79
CA TYR A 32 2.25 1.22 -5.54
C TYR A 32 3.15 2.21 -6.26
N LYS A 33 2.62 2.75 -7.36
CA LYS A 33 3.33 3.62 -8.29
C LYS A 33 2.39 4.71 -8.82
N PRO A 34 2.77 5.99 -8.70
CA PRO A 34 2.06 7.07 -9.38
C PRO A 34 2.13 6.94 -10.90
N THR A 35 1.02 7.20 -11.58
CA THR A 35 0.92 7.14 -13.05
C THR A 35 0.89 8.51 -13.71
N ASN A 36 0.45 9.54 -13.00
CA ASN A 36 0.31 10.90 -13.54
C ASN A 36 1.33 11.91 -12.98
N ARG A 37 2.35 11.44 -12.27
CA ARG A 37 3.48 12.27 -11.80
C ARG A 37 4.81 11.79 -12.36
N ALA A 38 5.63 12.75 -12.78
CA ALA A 38 7.03 12.53 -13.13
C ALA A 38 7.92 12.60 -11.87
N ALA A 39 9.07 11.92 -11.94
CA ALA A 39 10.11 11.95 -10.89
C ALA A 39 9.62 11.59 -9.47
N THR A 40 8.61 10.72 -9.35
CA THR A 40 8.16 10.17 -8.06
C THR A 40 8.61 8.72 -7.90
N ASP A 41 8.95 8.37 -6.68
CA ASP A 41 9.39 7.02 -6.34
C ASP A 41 8.26 6.01 -6.30
N TRP A 42 8.62 4.74 -6.46
CA TRP A 42 7.72 3.61 -6.43
C TRP A 42 7.94 2.88 -5.11
N VAL A 43 6.89 2.79 -4.31
CA VAL A 43 7.03 2.42 -2.91
C VAL A 43 6.57 0.99 -2.70
N MET A 44 7.38 0.23 -1.97
CA MET A 44 7.07 -1.12 -1.53
C MET A 44 6.97 -1.16 0.00
N TRP A 45 5.83 -1.64 0.48
CA TRP A 45 5.55 -1.89 1.89
C TRP A 45 5.43 -3.38 2.13
N ASP A 46 5.90 -3.83 3.29
CA ASP A 46 5.70 -5.20 3.74
C ASP A 46 5.68 -5.29 5.26
N THR A 47 4.96 -6.29 5.77
CA THR A 47 4.86 -6.53 7.22
C THR A 47 6.04 -7.30 7.81
N ALA A 48 7.10 -7.62 7.04
CA ALA A 48 8.31 -8.25 7.57
C ALA A 48 9.19 -7.19 8.23
N ARG A 49 9.28 -6.02 7.60
CA ARG A 49 10.04 -4.86 8.06
C ARG A 49 9.37 -4.13 9.20
N ASN A 50 8.04 -4.18 9.27
CA ASN A 50 7.29 -3.60 10.38
C ASN A 50 6.16 -4.54 10.83
N SER A 51 6.32 -5.13 12.02
CA SER A 51 5.36 -6.06 12.62
C SER A 51 4.17 -5.38 13.27
N TYR A 52 4.18 -4.04 13.37
CA TYR A 52 3.11 -3.23 13.96
C TYR A 52 2.42 -2.35 12.92
N ASN A 53 1.15 -2.00 13.19
CA ASN A 53 0.27 -1.36 12.21
C ASN A 53 0.64 0.07 11.81
N ILE A 54 1.60 0.73 12.49
CA ILE A 54 2.23 1.91 11.89
C ILE A 54 3.48 1.43 11.19
N SER A 55 3.35 1.12 9.89
CA SER A 55 4.53 0.87 9.08
C SER A 55 5.15 2.19 8.65
N SER A 56 6.36 2.46 9.13
CA SER A 56 7.14 3.68 8.85
C SER A 56 8.28 3.46 7.85
N ASN A 57 8.62 2.21 7.56
CA ASN A 57 9.74 1.84 6.70
C ASN A 57 9.20 1.25 5.40
N TYR A 58 9.74 1.71 4.28
CA TYR A 58 9.44 1.19 2.95
C TYR A 58 10.72 1.08 2.12
N LEU A 59 10.64 0.28 1.06
CA LEU A 59 11.66 0.22 0.01
C LEU A 59 11.25 1.05 -1.20
N LEU A 60 12.24 1.58 -1.91
CA LEU A 60 12.05 2.23 -3.20
C LEU A 60 12.41 1.26 -4.32
N ALA A 61 11.43 0.84 -5.12
CA ALA A 61 11.66 -0.13 -6.18
C ALA A 61 12.47 0.43 -7.36
N ASN A 62 12.52 1.76 -7.50
CA ASN A 62 13.19 2.48 -8.57
C ASN A 62 14.50 3.16 -8.13
N SER A 63 15.00 2.87 -6.93
CA SER A 63 16.21 3.49 -6.38
C SER A 63 17.13 2.46 -5.73
N ALA A 64 18.43 2.73 -5.76
CA ALA A 64 19.42 1.96 -5.00
C ALA A 64 19.46 2.37 -3.51
N ALA A 65 18.73 3.43 -3.12
CA ALA A 65 18.58 3.82 -1.72
C ALA A 65 17.78 2.77 -0.95
N ALA A 66 18.36 2.26 0.13
CA ALA A 66 17.89 1.03 0.79
C ALA A 66 16.55 1.19 1.50
N GLU A 67 16.24 2.31 2.18
CA GLU A 67 14.97 2.53 2.90
C GLU A 67 14.63 4.03 2.97
N GLY A 68 13.35 4.39 2.92
CA GLY A 68 12.86 5.77 3.12
C GLY A 68 11.79 5.85 4.22
N SER A 69 11.58 7.06 4.79
CA SER A 69 10.61 7.31 5.88
C SER A 69 9.64 8.48 5.59
N ILE A 70 9.17 8.62 4.35
CA ILE A 70 8.36 9.78 3.90
C ILE A 70 6.85 9.63 4.22
N GLY A 71 6.44 8.60 4.94
CA GLY A 71 5.03 8.46 5.34
C GLY A 71 4.78 7.23 6.19
N THR A 72 3.54 7.10 6.63
CA THR A 72 3.04 5.92 7.33
C THR A 72 1.87 5.31 6.55
N ILE A 73 1.70 4.01 6.68
CA ILE A 73 0.57 3.25 6.14
C ILE A 73 0.00 2.36 7.25
N ASP A 74 -1.33 2.28 7.32
CA ASP A 74 -1.99 1.24 8.10
C ASP A 74 -2.22 0.02 7.21
N ILE A 75 -1.76 -1.14 7.66
CA ILE A 75 -2.04 -2.42 7.01
C ILE A 75 -3.16 -3.11 7.78
N LEU A 76 -4.38 -3.04 7.24
CA LEU A 76 -5.62 -3.47 7.89
C LEU A 76 -6.01 -4.89 7.46
N SER A 77 -6.97 -5.49 8.16
CA SER A 77 -7.43 -6.87 7.90
C SER A 77 -8.07 -7.08 6.51
N ASN A 78 -8.44 -5.99 5.84
CA ASN A 78 -9.17 -5.99 4.58
C ASN A 78 -8.56 -5.06 3.51
N GLY A 79 -7.39 -4.49 3.76
CA GLY A 79 -6.83 -3.46 2.90
C GLY A 79 -5.71 -2.67 3.54
N PHE A 80 -5.49 -1.47 3.04
CA PHE A 80 -4.51 -0.55 3.57
C PHE A 80 -5.01 0.88 3.52
N LYS A 81 -4.54 1.73 4.43
CA LYS A 81 -4.88 3.15 4.49
C LYS A 81 -3.62 4.00 4.54
N LEU A 82 -3.54 4.99 3.66
CA LEU A 82 -2.43 5.94 3.67
C LEU A 82 -2.58 6.91 4.84
N ARG A 83 -1.48 7.16 5.56
CA ARG A 83 -1.41 8.13 6.67
C ARG A 83 -0.49 9.30 6.33
N THR A 84 -0.53 9.72 5.07
CA THR A 84 0.29 10.80 4.54
C THR A 84 -0.48 11.59 3.49
N SER A 85 -0.16 12.88 3.34
CA SER A 85 -0.63 13.74 2.25
C SER A 85 0.45 13.97 1.18
N SER A 86 1.59 13.28 1.29
CA SER A 86 2.75 13.47 0.41
C SER A 86 2.41 13.23 -1.06
N LEU A 87 2.94 14.11 -1.91
CA LEU A 87 2.89 13.96 -3.37
C LEU A 87 3.55 12.64 -3.79
N GLY A 88 3.02 12.03 -4.86
CA GLY A 88 3.47 10.73 -5.35
C GLY A 88 3.06 9.55 -4.46
N ASN A 89 2.25 9.77 -3.42
CA ASN A 89 1.72 8.71 -2.57
C ASN A 89 0.21 8.90 -2.37
N ASN A 90 -0.17 10.09 -1.91
CA ASN A 90 -1.55 10.47 -1.62
C ASN A 90 -1.79 11.97 -1.90
N GLY A 91 -1.01 12.61 -2.77
CA GLY A 91 -1.26 13.99 -3.16
C GLY A 91 -2.63 14.13 -3.80
N SER A 92 -3.30 15.27 -3.59
CA SER A 92 -4.63 15.49 -4.17
C SER A 92 -4.57 15.42 -5.69
N GLY A 93 -5.38 14.53 -6.29
CA GLY A 93 -5.42 14.31 -7.73
C GLY A 93 -4.29 13.43 -8.27
N ASP A 94 -3.42 12.89 -7.42
CA ASP A 94 -2.44 11.90 -7.84
C ASP A 94 -3.19 10.62 -8.25
N GLU A 95 -2.85 10.04 -9.39
CA GLU A 95 -3.34 8.73 -9.81
C GLU A 95 -2.28 7.69 -9.50
N ILE A 96 -2.65 6.65 -8.76
CA ILE A 96 -1.74 5.62 -8.30
C ILE A 96 -2.28 4.25 -8.72
N VAL A 97 -1.43 3.42 -9.31
CA VAL A 97 -1.68 1.98 -9.46
C VAL A 97 -1.07 1.21 -8.30
N TYR A 98 -1.75 0.17 -7.84
CA TYR A 98 -1.26 -0.67 -6.76
C TYR A 98 -1.33 -2.16 -7.11
N ALA A 99 -0.47 -2.92 -6.44
CA ALA A 99 -0.47 -4.37 -6.41
C ALA A 99 -0.27 -4.82 -4.96
N ALA A 100 -1.16 -5.66 -4.45
CA ALA A 100 -1.12 -6.15 -3.08
C ALA A 100 -1.25 -7.67 -3.06
N TRP A 101 -0.55 -8.32 -2.12
CA TRP A 101 -0.58 -9.77 -1.91
C TRP A 101 -0.92 -10.10 -0.47
N ALA A 102 -1.74 -11.13 -0.26
CA ALA A 102 -2.25 -11.52 1.04
C ALA A 102 -1.18 -12.15 1.94
N GLU A 103 -1.25 -11.86 3.24
CA GLU A 103 -0.48 -12.57 4.29
C GLU A 103 -0.91 -14.02 4.44
N SER A 104 -2.21 -14.27 4.29
CA SER A 104 -2.76 -15.60 4.26
C SER A 104 -3.82 -15.66 3.15
N PRO A 105 -3.57 -16.36 2.03
CA PRO A 105 -4.52 -16.45 0.91
C PRO A 105 -5.74 -17.32 1.18
N PHE A 106 -5.85 -17.91 2.37
CA PHE A 106 -6.91 -18.85 2.66
C PHE A 106 -8.20 -18.09 2.96
N ASN A 107 -9.17 -18.20 2.05
CA ASN A 107 -10.57 -18.09 2.41
C ASN A 107 -10.80 -19.17 3.46
N TYR A 108 -11.08 -18.80 4.71
CA TYR A 108 -11.68 -19.73 5.65
C TYR A 108 -13.02 -20.12 5.04
N ALA A 109 -13.05 -21.24 4.29
CA ALA A 109 -14.29 -21.88 3.90
C ALA A 109 -15.05 -22.05 5.22
N ARG A 110 -16.19 -21.36 5.37
CA ARG A 110 -17.03 -21.55 6.54
C ARG A 110 -17.41 -23.02 6.52
N ALA A 111 -16.75 -23.82 7.39
CA ALA A 111 -17.15 -25.19 7.64
C ALA A 111 -18.60 -25.12 8.10
N ARG A 112 -19.48 -25.79 7.35
CA ARG A 112 -20.89 -25.95 7.69
C ARG A 112 -21.06 -27.28 8.40
#